data_AF-A0A520BJD2-F1
#
_entry.id   AF-A0A520BJD2-F1
#
_cell.length_a   1.000
_cell.length_b   1.000
_cell.length_c   1.000
_cell.angle_alpha   90.00
_cell.angle_beta   90.00
_cell.angle_gamma   90.00
#
_symmetry.space_group_name_H-M   'P 1'
#
loop_
_entity.id
_entity.type
_entity.pdbx_description
1 polymer ?
#
loop_
_entity_poly.entity_id
_entity_poly.type
_entity_poly.pdbx_seq_one_letter_code
_entity_poly.pdbx_strand_id
1 'polypeptide(L)'
;MNLFKGKIYLIFSVFVGLCSVTTTAAFAQKQVLPVIQQVKFKKDTTSIISFGAKGDGITLNTSNINKAIASVSQKGGGVVLIPSGLWLTGPIELKSNV
;
A
#
# COMPACT_ATOMS: atom_id res chain seq x y z
N MET A 1 11.53 -76.98 22.73
CA MET A 1 12.19 -75.67 22.95
C MET A 1 11.39 -74.55 22.27
N ASN A 2 10.11 -74.39 22.63
CA ASN A 2 9.19 -73.40 22.03
C ASN A 2 9.09 -72.11 22.86
N LEU A 3 9.93 -71.99 23.90
CA LEU A 3 9.91 -70.91 24.89
C LEU A 3 10.70 -69.65 24.45
N PHE A 4 11.54 -69.76 23.41
CA PHE A 4 12.35 -68.64 22.90
C PHE A 4 11.69 -67.88 21.74
N LYS A 5 10.71 -68.47 21.05
CA LYS A 5 10.01 -67.81 19.94
C LYS A 5 9.03 -66.73 20.43
N GLY A 6 8.39 -66.90 21.59
CA GLY A 6 7.41 -65.94 22.14
C GLY A 6 8.02 -64.61 22.62
N LYS A 7 9.25 -64.63 23.16
CA LYS A 7 9.96 -63.40 23.59
C LYS A 7 10.48 -62.59 22.40
N ILE A 8 10.78 -63.22 21.26
CA ILE A 8 11.23 -62.51 20.05
C ILE A 8 10.08 -61.71 19.41
N TYR A 9 8.86 -62.26 19.38
CA TYR A 9 7.67 -61.57 18.85
C TYR A 9 7.18 -60.44 19.76
N LEU A 10 7.36 -60.58 21.08
CA LEU A 10 6.99 -59.54 22.05
C LEU A 10 7.89 -58.29 21.96
N ILE A 11 9.16 -58.45 21.58
CA ILE A 11 10.10 -57.33 21.37
C ILE A 11 9.85 -56.68 20.00
N PHE A 12 9.37 -57.44 19.02
CA PHE A 12 9.03 -56.92 17.69
C PHE A 12 7.71 -56.12 17.67
N SER A 13 6.74 -56.44 18.53
CA SER A 13 5.47 -55.67 18.60
C SER A 13 5.59 -54.33 19.34
N VAL A 14 6.62 -54.16 20.17
CA VAL A 14 6.86 -52.90 20.89
C VAL A 14 7.61 -51.89 20.02
N PHE A 15 8.39 -52.36 19.03
CA PHE A 15 9.18 -51.50 18.14
C PHE A 15 8.33 -50.83 17.04
N VAL A 16 7.18 -51.41 16.68
CA VAL A 16 6.23 -50.81 15.72
C VAL A 16 5.34 -49.75 16.39
N GLY A 17 5.27 -49.74 17.73
CA GLY A 17 4.43 -48.82 18.49
C GLY A 17 5.00 -47.41 18.72
N LEU A 18 6.25 -47.15 18.33
CA LEU A 18 6.95 -45.87 18.58
C LEU A 18 7.45 -45.19 17.30
N CYS A 19 6.83 -45.47 16.15
CA CYS A 19 7.09 -44.68 14.95
C CYS A 19 6.13 -43.48 14.92
N SER A 20 6.60 -42.43 15.58
CA SER A 20 6.47 -41.06 15.11
C SER A 20 5.07 -40.61 14.73
N VAL A 21 4.35 -40.03 15.71
CA VAL A 21 3.43 -38.94 15.42
C VAL A 21 4.27 -37.89 14.67
N THR A 22 4.26 -37.94 13.35
CA THR A 22 4.83 -36.90 12.50
C THR A 22 3.91 -35.71 12.69
N THR A 23 4.33 -34.80 13.57
CA THR A 23 3.76 -33.46 13.64
C THR A 23 3.95 -32.86 12.25
N THR A 24 2.92 -32.91 11.41
CA THR A 24 2.85 -32.07 10.24
C THR A 24 2.76 -30.64 10.77
N ALA A 25 3.91 -29.99 10.91
CA ALA A 25 3.95 -28.56 11.09
C ALA A 25 3.26 -27.97 9.86
N ALA A 26 2.02 -27.50 10.03
CA ALA A 26 1.34 -26.75 9.00
C ALA A 26 2.16 -25.49 8.73
N PHE A 27 2.95 -25.49 7.66
CA PHE A 27 3.60 -24.28 7.18
C PHE A 27 2.49 -23.31 6.79
N ALA A 28 2.33 -22.24 7.56
CA ALA A 28 1.40 -21.17 7.21
C ALA A 28 1.82 -20.59 5.86
N GLN A 29 0.98 -20.75 4.85
CA GLN A 29 1.23 -20.19 3.52
C GLN A 29 1.12 -18.66 3.61
N LYS A 30 2.27 -17.98 3.51
CA LYS A 30 2.32 -16.51 3.49
C LYS A 30 1.54 -16.01 2.28
N GLN A 31 0.45 -15.29 2.53
CA GLN A 31 -0.39 -14.73 1.47
C GLN A 31 0.42 -13.74 0.64
N VAL A 32 0.54 -13.97 -0.67
CA VAL A 32 1.15 -13.04 -1.61
C VAL A 32 0.11 -11.96 -1.90
N LEU A 33 0.33 -10.76 -1.35
CA LEU A 33 -0.54 -9.61 -1.60
C LEU A 33 -0.24 -9.03 -3.00
N PRO A 34 -1.26 -8.56 -3.73
CA PRO A 34 -1.04 -7.84 -4.98
C PRO A 34 -0.24 -6.55 -4.72
N VAL A 35 0.70 -6.24 -5.61
CA VAL A 35 1.48 -5.01 -5.53
C VAL A 35 0.64 -3.84 -6.05
N ILE A 36 0.29 -2.91 -5.16
CA ILE A 36 -0.42 -1.66 -5.51
C ILE A 36 0.61 -0.69 -6.08
N GLN A 37 0.38 -0.20 -7.30
CA GLN A 37 1.22 0.84 -7.88
C GLN A 37 0.98 2.18 -7.17
N GLN A 38 1.99 2.69 -6.47
CA GLN A 38 1.94 4.02 -5.88
C GLN A 38 2.19 5.08 -6.96
N VAL A 39 1.37 6.13 -6.94
CA VAL A 39 1.58 7.31 -7.79
C VAL A 39 2.93 7.95 -7.46
N LYS A 40 3.64 8.39 -8.50
CA LYS A 40 4.91 9.11 -8.37
C LYS A 40 4.72 10.50 -8.95
N PHE A 41 5.01 11.52 -8.15
CA PHE A 41 4.95 12.91 -8.58
C PHE A 41 6.35 13.47 -8.79
N LYS A 42 6.46 14.42 -9.72
CA LYS A 42 7.65 15.25 -9.87
C LYS A 42 7.82 16.10 -8.60
N LYS A 43 9.05 16.39 -8.19
CA LYS A 43 9.35 17.20 -6.99
C LYS A 43 9.13 18.71 -7.19
N ASP A 44 8.56 19.12 -8.33
CA ASP A 44 8.28 20.52 -8.63
C ASP A 44 7.06 20.99 -7.86
N THR A 45 7.16 22.16 -7.22
CA THR A 45 6.06 22.74 -6.45
C THR A 45 5.73 24.12 -7.00
N THR A 46 4.46 24.38 -7.29
CA THR A 46 3.98 25.69 -7.77
C THR A 46 2.87 26.19 -6.87
N SER A 47 3.00 27.39 -6.32
CA SER A 47 1.98 27.98 -5.44
C SER A 47 0.82 28.59 -6.22
N ILE A 48 -0.41 28.48 -5.71
CA ILE A 48 -1.58 29.16 -6.28
C ILE A 48 -1.48 30.69 -6.20
N ILE A 49 -0.64 31.24 -5.30
CA ILE A 49 -0.42 32.70 -5.17
C ILE A 49 0.19 33.28 -6.45
N SER A 50 1.07 32.55 -7.14
CA SER A 50 1.65 33.02 -8.41
C SER A 50 0.62 33.13 -9.54
N PHE A 51 -0.57 32.54 -9.36
CA PHE A 51 -1.71 32.64 -10.28
C PHE A 51 -2.74 33.69 -9.83
N GLY A 52 -2.42 34.49 -8.80
CA GLY A 52 -3.30 35.55 -8.30
C GLY A 52 -4.33 35.10 -7.28
N ALA A 53 -4.19 33.90 -6.70
CA ALA A 53 -5.08 33.46 -5.62
C ALA A 53 -4.86 34.28 -4.34
N LYS A 54 -5.97 34.58 -3.64
CA LYS A 54 -5.96 35.29 -2.36
C LYS A 54 -6.64 34.47 -1.27
N GLY A 55 -5.96 34.32 -0.14
CA GLY A 55 -6.40 33.54 1.02
C GLY A 55 -7.25 34.35 2.02
N ASP A 56 -8.04 35.29 1.53
CA ASP A 56 -8.87 36.22 2.33
C ASP A 56 -10.27 35.68 2.67
N GLY A 57 -10.62 34.49 2.16
CA GLY A 57 -11.94 33.87 2.33
C GLY A 57 -13.08 34.53 1.54
N ILE A 58 -12.80 35.56 0.74
CA ILE A 58 -13.79 36.36 0.01
C ILE A 58 -13.57 36.24 -1.49
N THR A 59 -12.32 36.25 -1.93
CA THR A 59 -11.94 36.16 -3.33
C THR A 59 -12.22 34.75 -3.88
N LEU A 60 -12.98 34.66 -4.98
CA LEU A 60 -13.22 33.39 -5.67
C LEU A 60 -11.95 32.92 -6.40
N ASN A 61 -11.32 31.86 -5.90
CA ASN A 61 -10.03 31.37 -6.38
C ASN A 61 -10.12 30.25 -7.43
N THR A 62 -11.32 29.83 -7.84
CA THR A 62 -11.55 28.69 -8.75
C THR A 62 -10.69 28.75 -10.01
N SER A 63 -10.68 29.91 -10.69
CA SER A 63 -9.90 30.08 -11.92
C SER A 63 -8.39 29.99 -11.66
N ASN A 64 -7.92 30.55 -10.54
CA ASN A 64 -6.50 30.60 -10.21
C ASN A 64 -5.96 29.21 -9.87
N ILE A 65 -6.74 28.42 -9.11
CA ILE A 65 -6.41 27.02 -8.77
C ILE A 65 -6.41 26.14 -10.02
N ASN A 66 -7.44 26.22 -10.86
CA ASN A 66 -7.53 25.40 -12.08
C ASN A 66 -6.43 25.78 -13.10
N LYS A 67 -6.05 27.06 -13.19
CA LYS A 67 -4.89 27.49 -13.99
C LYS A 67 -3.57 26.94 -13.45
N ALA A 68 -3.39 26.91 -12.13
CA ALA A 68 -2.21 26.30 -11.51
C ALA A 68 -2.10 24.81 -11.85
N ILE A 69 -3.19 24.06 -11.70
CA ILE A 69 -3.26 22.63 -12.04
C ILE A 69 -2.97 22.41 -13.52
N ALA A 70 -3.59 23.18 -14.41
CA ALA A 70 -3.36 23.08 -15.85
C ALA A 70 -1.89 23.34 -16.21
N SER A 71 -1.26 24.36 -15.61
CA SER A 71 0.15 24.68 -15.85
C SER A 71 1.10 23.59 -15.35
N VAL A 72 0.86 23.04 -14.14
CA VAL A 72 1.69 21.97 -13.58
C VAL A 72 1.54 20.69 -14.41
N SER A 73 0.32 20.34 -14.82
CA SER A 73 0.08 19.16 -15.68
C SER A 73 0.79 19.29 -17.04
N GLN A 74 0.73 20.46 -17.68
CA GLN A 74 1.44 20.75 -18.94
C GLN A 74 2.98 20.62 -18.82
N LYS A 75 3.53 20.83 -17.62
CA LYS A 75 4.97 20.67 -17.33
C LYS A 75 5.38 19.23 -17.00
N GLY A 76 4.47 18.27 -17.16
CA GLY A 76 4.69 16.86 -16.83
C GLY A 76 4.33 16.48 -15.39
N GLY A 77 3.63 17.35 -14.67
CA GLY A 77 3.17 17.09 -13.31
C GLY A 77 4.02 17.72 -12.21
N GLY A 78 3.58 17.52 -10.96
CA GLY A 78 4.19 18.11 -9.77
C GLY A 78 3.14 18.37 -8.69
N VAL A 79 3.42 19.35 -7.82
CA VAL A 79 2.57 19.72 -6.69
C VAL A 79 2.04 21.14 -6.87
N VAL A 80 0.73 21.31 -6.74
CA VAL A 80 0.10 22.63 -6.60
C VAL A 80 -0.03 22.95 -5.11
N LEU A 81 0.74 23.91 -4.63
CA LEU A 81 0.77 24.30 -3.22
C LEU A 81 -0.33 25.31 -2.91
N ILE A 82 -1.19 24.94 -1.97
CA ILE A 82 -2.16 25.82 -1.31
C ILE A 82 -1.58 26.20 0.07
N PRO A 83 -1.11 27.44 0.26
CA PRO A 83 -0.56 27.86 1.54
C PRO A 83 -1.65 28.05 2.59
N SER A 84 -1.26 28.27 3.85
CA SER A 84 -2.20 28.58 4.93
C SER A 84 -3.06 29.79 4.60
N GLY A 85 -4.37 29.69 4.80
CA GLY A 85 -5.34 30.76 4.53
C GLY A 85 -6.74 30.21 4.35
N LEU A 86 -7.71 31.10 4.11
CA LEU A 86 -9.09 30.72 3.78
C LEU A 86 -9.31 30.94 2.29
N TRP A 87 -9.63 29.87 1.57
CA TRP A 87 -9.68 29.86 0.11
C TRP A 87 -11.10 29.57 -0.38
N LEU A 88 -11.85 30.62 -0.73
CA LEU A 88 -13.15 30.44 -1.37
C LEU A 88 -12.94 29.89 -2.78
N THR A 89 -13.55 28.73 -3.08
CA THR A 89 -13.43 28.07 -4.39
C THR A 89 -14.71 27.33 -4.75
N GLY A 90 -14.96 27.24 -6.05
CA GLY A 90 -15.88 26.30 -6.67
C GLY A 90 -15.18 24.98 -7.04
N PRO A 91 -15.67 24.27 -8.06
CA PRO A 91 -15.12 22.99 -8.50
C PRO A 91 -13.66 23.08 -8.91
N ILE A 92 -12.88 22.07 -8.50
CA ILE A 92 -11.47 21.91 -8.85
C ILE A 92 -11.36 20.77 -9.86
N GLU A 93 -10.74 21.05 -11.01
CA GLU A 93 -10.55 20.06 -12.07
C GLU A 93 -9.13 19.49 -12.01
N LEU A 94 -9.01 18.27 -11.48
CA LEU A 94 -7.72 17.56 -11.45
C LEU A 94 -7.30 17.12 -12.87
N LYS A 95 -5.99 17.11 -13.10
CA LYS A 95 -5.36 16.61 -14.33
C LYS A 95 -4.29 15.59 -13.99
N SER A 96 -3.85 14.83 -15.00
CA SER A 96 -2.82 13.82 -14.82
C SER A 96 -1.55 14.41 -14.22
N ASN A 97 -0.96 13.67 -13.28
CA ASN A 97 0.31 13.95 -12.60
C ASN A 97 0.31 15.19 -11.68
N VAL A 98 -0.86 15.66 -11.23
CA VAL A 98 -1.01 16.80 -10.29
C VAL A 98 -1.86 16.41 -9.08
#